data_AF-A0A9E4I822-F1
#
_entry.id   AF-A0A9E4I822-F1
#
_cell.length_a   1.000
_cell.length_b   1.000
_cell.length_c   1.000
_cell.angle_alpha   90.00
_cell.angle_beta   90.00
_cell.angle_gamma   90.00
#
_symmetry.space_group_name_H-M   'P 1'
#
loop_
_entity.id
_entity.type
_entity.pdbx_description
1 polymer ?
#
loop_
_entity_poly.entity_id
_entity_poly.type
_entity_poly.pdbx_seq_one_letter_code
_entity_poly.pdbx_strand_id
1 'polypeptide(L)' 'MQAQSAPKKPTNLTLDQGLLSEARSFGVNLSQAAEAGLRRAVRDAKAAAWKRESAKALEASNHWVEEKGLPLEKYRLF' A
#
# COMPACT_ATOMS: atom_id res chain seq x y z
N MET A 1 16.22 10.87 13.99
CA MET A 1 14.82 10.98 13.51
C MET A 1 13.95 10.15 14.44
N GLN A 2 13.09 10.79 15.23
CA GLN A 2 12.31 10.10 16.26
C GLN A 2 11.09 9.44 15.60
N ALA A 3 11.03 8.11 15.64
CA ALA A 3 9.83 7.38 15.23
C ALA A 3 8.76 7.62 16.30
N GLN A 4 7.85 8.54 16.03
CA GLN A 4 6.75 8.85 16.94
C GLN A 4 5.86 7.62 17.09
N SER A 5 5.88 7.01 18.27
CA SER A 5 5.04 5.88 18.65
C SER A 5 3.58 6.32 18.63
N ALA A 6 2.91 6.12 17.49
CA ALA A 6 1.48 6.40 17.39
C ALA A 6 0.73 5.62 18.49
N PRO A 7 -0.26 6.23 19.16
CA PRO A 7 -0.99 5.57 20.23
C PRO A 7 -1.67 4.30 19.71
N LYS A 8 -1.33 3.15 20.30
CA LYS A 8 -1.88 1.85 19.93
C LYS A 8 -3.24 1.68 20.60
N LYS A 9 -4.30 1.53 19.81
CA LYS A 9 -5.63 1.21 20.34
C LYS A 9 -5.78 -0.31 20.43
N PRO A 10 -6.06 -0.89 21.61
CA PRO A 10 -6.37 -2.30 21.72
C PRO A 10 -7.65 -2.57 20.90
N THR A 11 -7.55 -3.52 19.98
CA THR A 11 -8.63 -3.89 19.07
C THR A 11 -8.86 -5.39 19.25
N ASN A 12 -10.09 -5.79 19.58
CA ASN A 12 -10.44 -7.21 19.67
C ASN A 12 -10.56 -7.77 18.24
N LEU A 13 -9.82 -8.84 17.96
CA LEU A 13 -9.74 -9.48 16.66
C LEU A 13 -10.06 -10.96 16.84
N THR A 14 -10.95 -11.48 16.01
CA THR A 14 -11.25 -12.92 15.95
C THR A 14 -10.31 -13.57 14.95
N LEU A 15 -9.49 -14.52 15.42
CA LEU A 15 -8.53 -15.27 14.60
C LEU A 15 -8.71 -16.76 14.81
N ASP A 16 -8.19 -17.55 13.88
CA ASP A 16 -8.21 -19.01 13.96
C ASP A 16 -7.49 -19.52 15.23
N GLN A 17 -8.15 -20.41 15.97
CA GLN A 17 -7.64 -20.91 17.24
C GLN A 17 -6.40 -21.82 17.07
N GLY A 18 -6.33 -22.57 15.97
CA GLY A 18 -5.17 -23.40 15.64
C GLY A 18 -3.94 -22.54 15.38
N LEU A 19 -4.10 -21.50 14.55
CA LEU A 19 -3.05 -20.53 14.26
C LEU A 19 -2.57 -19.77 15.51
N LEU A 20 -3.50 -19.40 16.41
CA LEU A 20 -3.13 -18.77 17.68
C LEU A 20 -2.33 -19.71 18.59
N SER A 21 -2.70 -20.99 18.64
CA SER A 21 -2.00 -22.01 19.44
C SER A 21 -0.61 -22.30 18.89
N GLU A 22 -0.50 -22.39 17.57
CA GLU A 22 0.77 -22.56 16.86
C GLU A 22 1.69 -21.34 17.09
N ALA A 23 1.18 -20.13 16.88
CA ALA A 23 1.91 -18.89 17.13
C ALA A 23 2.43 -18.79 18.57
N ARG A 24 1.62 -19.16 19.56
CA ARG A 24 2.07 -19.21 20.98
C ARG A 24 3.16 -20.27 21.20
N SER A 25 3.03 -21.44 20.58
CA SER A 25 4.02 -22.54 20.69
C SER A 25 5.39 -22.14 20.14
N PHE A 26 5.41 -21.29 19.11
CA PHE A 26 6.62 -20.73 18.52
C PHE A 26 7.06 -19.39 19.14
N GLY A 27 6.40 -18.91 20.20
CA GLY A 27 6.76 -17.65 20.86
C GLY A 27 6.53 -16.40 20.01
N VAL A 28 5.64 -16.46 19.01
CA VAL A 28 5.34 -15.34 18.11
C VAL A 28 4.58 -14.26 18.86
N ASN A 29 5.06 -13.02 18.76
CA ASN A 29 4.36 -11.86 19.30
C ASN A 29 3.17 -11.50 18.40
N LEU A 30 1.97 -11.95 18.79
CA LEU A 30 0.71 -11.77 18.04
C LEU A 30 0.45 -10.31 17.68
N SER A 31 0.65 -9.38 18.62
CA SER A 31 0.42 -7.96 18.38
C SER A 31 1.36 -7.40 17.31
N GLN A 32 2.64 -7.78 17.34
CA GLN A 32 3.61 -7.37 16.34
C GLN A 32 3.32 -7.98 14.97
N ALA A 33 2.99 -9.27 14.93
CA ALA A 33 2.65 -9.98 13.69
C ALA A 33 1.38 -9.41 13.04
N ALA A 34 0.35 -9.15 13.85
CA ALA A 34 -0.89 -8.53 13.39
C ALA A 34 -0.66 -7.11 12.86
N GLU A 35 0.13 -6.29 13.56
CA GLU A 35 0.46 -4.93 13.11
C GLU A 35 1.25 -4.94 11.78
N ALA A 36 2.20 -5.87 11.63
CA ALA A 36 2.97 -6.03 10.40
C ALA A 36 2.09 -6.48 9.22
N GLY A 37 1.21 -7.48 9.45
CA GLY A 37 0.25 -7.96 8.47
C GLY A 37 -0.72 -6.85 8.03
N LEU A 38 -1.28 -6.12 9.00
CA LEU A 38 -2.19 -5.00 8.74
C LEU A 38 -1.49 -3.89 7.95
N ARG A 39 -0.26 -3.51 8.31
CA ARG A 39 0.52 -2.50 7.58
C ARG A 39 0.76 -2.91 6.12
N ARG A 40 1.05 -4.20 5.87
CA ARG A 40 1.20 -4.74 4.51
C ARG A 40 -0.11 -4.66 3.74
N ALA A 41 -1.22 -5.12 4.33
CA ALA A 41 -2.53 -5.11 3.70
C ALA A 41 -3.00 -3.68 3.36
N VAL A 42 -2.82 -2.72 4.28
CA VAL A 42 -3.15 -1.31 4.04
C VAL A 42 -2.30 -0.72 2.93
N ARG A 43 -1.00 -1.02 2.88
CA ARG A 43 -0.12 -0.56 1.80
C ARG A 43 -0.56 -1.10 0.45
N ASP A 44 -0.91 -2.37 0.38
CA ASP A 44 -1.39 -3.01 -0.85
C ASP A 44 -2.71 -2.42 -1.32
N ALA A 45 -3.67 -2.23 -0.41
CA ALA A 45 -4.94 -1.58 -0.69
C ALA A 45 -4.75 -0.13 -1.18
N LYS A 46 -3.84 0.63 -0.55
CA LYS A 46 -3.49 1.99 -1.01
C LYS A 46 -2.86 1.99 -2.40
N ALA A 47 -1.94 1.06 -2.67
CA ALA A 47 -1.34 0.93 -4.00
C ALA A 47 -2.38 0.55 -5.06
N ALA A 48 -3.31 -0.34 -4.73
CA ALA A 48 -4.41 -0.71 -5.62
C ALA A 48 -5.38 0.46 -5.87
N ALA A 49 -5.73 1.21 -4.83
CA ALA A 49 -6.53 2.43 -4.95
C ALA A 49 -5.81 3.47 -5.83
N TRP A 50 -4.54 3.73 -5.54
CA TRP A 50 -3.72 4.66 -6.33
C TRP A 50 -3.59 4.25 -7.79
N LYS A 51 -3.45 2.95 -8.10
CA LYS A 51 -3.47 2.46 -9.49
C LYS A 51 -4.81 2.75 -10.17
N ARG A 52 -5.93 2.52 -9.49
CA ARG A 52 -7.28 2.80 -10.03
C ARG A 52 -7.50 4.29 -10.27
N GLU A 53 -7.01 5.14 -9.38
CA GLU A 53 -7.13 6.60 -9.50
C GLU A 53 -6.17 7.17 -10.55
N SER A 54 -4.93 6.70 -10.56
CA SER A 54 -3.90 7.13 -11.51
C SER A 54 -4.17 6.66 -12.93
N ALA A 55 -4.92 5.58 -13.13
CA ALA A 55 -5.35 5.14 -14.46
C ALA A 55 -6.11 6.25 -15.20
N LYS A 56 -7.01 6.97 -14.51
CA LYS A 56 -7.75 8.10 -15.11
C LYS A 56 -6.85 9.30 -15.40
N ALA A 57 -5.90 9.59 -14.51
CA ALA A 57 -4.95 10.71 -14.69
C ALA A 57 -3.95 10.45 -15.82
N LEU A 58 -3.48 9.20 -15.95
CA LEU A 58 -2.60 8.76 -17.04
C LEU A 58 -3.35 8.71 -18.37
N GLU A 59 -4.60 8.25 -18.39
CA GLU A 59 -5.42 8.21 -19.61
C GLU A 59 -5.70 9.64 -20.14
N ALA A 60 -6.03 10.58 -19.25
CA ALA A 60 -6.18 12.00 -19.63
C ALA A 60 -4.86 12.61 -20.14
N SER A 61 -3.72 12.26 -19.52
CA SER A 61 -2.40 12.69 -19.97
C SER A 61 -2.02 12.08 -21.32
N ASN A 62 -2.36 10.82 -21.56
CA ASN A 62 -2.10 10.12 -22.82
C ASN A 62 -2.97 10.69 -23.95
N HIS A 63 -4.26 10.93 -23.70
CA HIS A 63 -5.17 11.57 -24.66
C HIS A 63 -4.70 12.99 -25.04
N TRP A 64 -4.21 13.75 -24.06
CA TRP A 64 -3.63 15.07 -24.31
C TRP A 64 -2.37 15.00 -25.20
N VAL A 65 -1.51 14.00 -24.99
CA VAL A 65 -0.33 13.77 -25.84
C VAL A 65 -0.72 13.28 -27.25
N GLU A 66 -1.76 12.44 -27.38
CA GLU A 66 -2.27 12.00 -28.68
C GLU A 66 -2.87 13.16 -29.50
N GLU A 67 -3.65 14.03 -28.86
CA GLU A 67 -4.29 15.17 -29.54
C GLU A 67 -3.36 16.36 -29.81
N LYS A 68 -2.36 16.60 -28.95
CA LYS A 68 -1.48 17.78 -29.04
C LYS A 68 -0.08 17.47 -29.55
N GLY A 69 0.28 16.20 -29.68
CA GLY A 69 1.64 15.76 -29.94
C GLY A 69 2.56 15.98 -28.73
N LEU A 70 3.74 15.37 -28.74
CA LEU A 70 4.70 15.48 -27.66
C LEU A 70 5.29 16.91 -27.62
N PRO A 71 5.04 17.71 -26.56
CA PRO A 71 5.42 19.13 -26.53
C PRO A 71 6.93 19.39 -26.62
N LEU A 72 7.75 18.38 -26.33
CA LEU A 72 9.21 18.43 -26.37
C LEU A 72 9.81 17.59 -27.51
N GLU A 73 9.00 17.08 -28.45
CA GLU A 73 9.49 16.28 -29.58
C GLU A 73 10.53 17.04 -30.42
N LYS A 74 10.35 18.37 -30.53
CA LYS A 74 11.27 19.30 -31.21
C LYS A 74 12.64 19.49 -30.53
N TYR A 75 12.84 18.96 -29.32
CA TYR A 75 14.12 19.02 -28.59
C TYR A 75 14.74 17.63 -28.39
N ARG A 76 14.19 16.59 -29.01
CA ARG A 76 14.73 15.24 -28.92
C ARG A 76 16.01 15.14 -29.75
N LEU A 77 17.14 15.34 -29.10
CA LEU A 77 18.46 15.03 -29.65
C LEU A 77 18.60 13.49 -29.68
N PHE A 78 18.87 12.96 -30.87
CA PHE A 78 19.13 11.54 -31.16
C PHE A 78 20.52 11.12 -30.69
#